data_AF-A0A447UHN0-F1
#
_entry.id   AF-A0A447UHN0-F1
#
_cell.length_a   1.000
_cell.length_b   1.000
_cell.length_c   1.000
_cell.angle_alpha   90.00
_cell.angle_beta   90.00
_cell.angle_gamma   90.00
#
_symmetry.space_group_name_H-M   'P 1'
#
loop_
_entity.id
_entity.type
_entity.pdbx_description
1 polymer ?
#
loop_
_entity_poly.entity_id
_entity_poly.type
_entity_poly.pdbx_seq_one_letter_code
_entity_poly.pdbx_strand_id
1 'polypeptide(L)'
;MRLLLLASISWLVTLTKPLFSIRDLSFSARDLIMLFGGFFLLFKATMELNERLEGKDSDNPTQRKGAKFWGVVAQIVVLDAIFSLDSVITAVGMVEHLAVMMAAVIIAISLMLLASKSLTRFVNSHPTIVILCLSFLLMIGFSLVAEGFGFHIPKGYLYAAIGFSVMIEALNQLAIFNRRRFLSANHTLRQRTTEAVMRLLSGKKEDAELDADTSAMLADHDDSQIFNPQERQMIERVLNLNQRTVSSIMTSRHDIEHIDLDAPEEEIRACWKKTSIRVW
;
A
#
# COMPACT_ATOMS: atom_id res chain seq x y z
N MET A 1 7.78 -20.63 -19.96
CA MET A 1 6.55 -20.93 -19.18
C MET A 1 5.29 -20.45 -19.90
N ARG A 2 5.09 -19.15 -20.17
CA ARG A 2 3.95 -18.64 -20.98
C ARG A 2 3.81 -19.25 -22.38
N LEU A 3 4.92 -19.38 -23.13
CA LEU A 3 4.92 -20.02 -24.45
C LEU A 3 4.54 -21.52 -24.41
N LEU A 4 4.86 -22.20 -23.31
CA LEU A 4 4.52 -23.61 -23.09
C LEU A 4 3.02 -23.77 -22.74
N LEU A 5 2.47 -22.84 -21.95
CA LEU A 5 1.03 -22.74 -21.69
C LEU A 5 0.24 -22.35 -22.95
N LEU A 6 0.75 -21.45 -23.78
CA LEU A 6 0.15 -21.11 -25.08
C LEU A 6 0.15 -22.28 -26.06
N ALA A 7 1.20 -23.10 -26.11
CA ALA A 7 1.20 -24.32 -26.91
C ALA A 7 0.13 -25.31 -26.40
N SER A 8 -0.04 -25.44 -25.08
CA SER A 8 -1.08 -26.27 -24.46
C SER A 8 -2.50 -25.71 -24.66
N ILE A 9 -2.67 -24.38 -24.64
CA ILE A 9 -3.94 -23.69 -24.90
C ILE A 9 -4.29 -23.73 -26.40
N SER A 10 -3.33 -23.64 -27.31
CA SER A 10 -3.56 -23.85 -28.75
C SER A 10 -4.06 -25.28 -29.02
N TRP A 11 -3.55 -26.26 -28.27
CA TRP A 11 -4.08 -27.62 -28.28
C TRP A 11 -5.51 -27.69 -27.67
N LEU A 12 -5.78 -26.89 -26.64
CA LEU A 12 -7.09 -26.79 -25.98
C LEU A 12 -8.16 -26.05 -26.81
N VAL A 13 -7.79 -25.04 -27.61
CA VAL A 13 -8.67 -24.36 -28.58
C VAL A 13 -9.07 -25.32 -29.71
N THR A 14 -8.22 -26.30 -30.01
CA THR A 14 -8.54 -27.41 -30.93
C THR A 14 -9.52 -28.41 -30.30
N LEU A 15 -9.68 -28.41 -28.98
CA LEU A 15 -10.68 -29.13 -28.19
C LEU A 15 -12.03 -28.38 -28.06
N THR A 16 -12.33 -27.48 -29.00
CA THR A 16 -13.70 -26.95 -29.24
C THR A 16 -14.69 -28.01 -29.76
N LYS A 17 -14.32 -29.30 -29.73
CA LYS A 17 -15.23 -30.42 -30.00
C LYS A 17 -16.04 -30.74 -28.73
N PRO A 18 -17.39 -30.76 -28.79
CA PRO A 18 -18.23 -31.00 -27.62
C PRO A 18 -18.00 -32.41 -27.06
N LEU A 19 -17.57 -32.51 -25.79
CA LEU A 19 -17.28 -33.78 -25.14
C LEU A 19 -18.52 -34.42 -24.48
N PHE A 20 -19.54 -33.63 -24.12
CA PHE A 20 -20.80 -34.12 -23.58
C PHE A 20 -21.97 -33.26 -24.05
N SER A 21 -23.04 -33.92 -24.52
CA SER A 21 -24.36 -33.34 -24.80
C SER A 21 -25.34 -33.91 -23.81
N ILE A 22 -25.83 -33.09 -22.87
CA ILE A 22 -26.98 -33.44 -22.02
C ILE A 22 -28.10 -32.44 -22.29
N ARG A 23 -29.13 -32.97 -22.96
CA ARG A 23 -30.45 -32.41 -23.31
C ARG A 23 -30.49 -31.15 -24.19
N ASP A 24 -29.70 -30.11 -23.93
CA ASP A 24 -29.62 -28.88 -24.76
C ASP A 24 -28.39 -27.99 -24.47
N LEU A 25 -27.52 -28.39 -23.54
CA LEU A 25 -26.29 -27.66 -23.20
C LEU A 25 -25.09 -28.51 -23.62
N SER A 26 -24.46 -28.15 -24.74
CA SER A 26 -23.16 -28.69 -25.14
C SER A 26 -22.08 -28.06 -24.28
N PHE A 27 -21.76 -28.66 -23.13
CA PHE A 27 -20.66 -28.20 -22.31
C PHE A 27 -19.33 -28.54 -22.99
N SER A 28 -18.66 -27.52 -23.51
CA SER A 28 -17.29 -27.66 -24.00
C SER A 28 -16.32 -27.66 -22.81
N ALA A 29 -15.16 -28.30 -22.98
CA ALA A 29 -14.05 -28.16 -22.03
C ALA A 29 -13.68 -26.67 -21.83
N ARG A 30 -13.89 -25.83 -22.85
CA ARG A 30 -13.74 -24.38 -22.79
C ARG A 30 -14.65 -23.76 -21.71
N ASP A 31 -15.93 -24.10 -21.69
CA ASP A 31 -16.92 -23.47 -20.81
C ASP A 31 -16.67 -23.82 -19.35
N LEU A 32 -16.27 -25.07 -19.08
CA LEU A 32 -15.88 -25.51 -17.76
C LEU A 32 -14.65 -24.76 -17.23
N ILE A 33 -13.64 -24.55 -18.09
CA ILE A 33 -12.42 -23.80 -17.72
C ILE A 33 -12.74 -22.31 -17.53
N MET A 34 -13.60 -21.72 -18.36
CA MET A 34 -14.04 -20.34 -18.20
C MET A 34 -14.77 -20.13 -16.87
N LEU A 35 -15.69 -21.03 -16.52
CA LEU A 35 -16.48 -20.94 -15.29
C LEU A 35 -15.60 -21.14 -14.05
N PHE A 36 -14.74 -22.15 -14.05
CA PHE A 36 -13.82 -22.41 -12.93
C PHE A 36 -12.76 -21.30 -12.77
N GLY A 37 -12.17 -20.86 -13.88
CA GLY A 37 -11.19 -19.76 -13.89
C GLY A 37 -11.79 -18.43 -13.49
N GLY A 38 -12.99 -18.11 -13.97
CA GLY A 38 -13.74 -16.92 -13.60
C GLY A 38 -14.09 -16.90 -12.10
N PHE A 39 -14.59 -18.01 -11.56
CA PHE A 39 -14.89 -18.12 -10.12
C PHE A 39 -13.62 -17.99 -9.26
N PHE A 40 -12.51 -18.62 -9.67
CA PHE A 40 -11.23 -18.48 -8.99
C PHE A 40 -10.72 -17.04 -8.99
N LEU A 41 -10.83 -16.34 -10.13
CA LEU A 41 -10.47 -14.92 -10.23
C LEU A 41 -11.35 -14.05 -9.34
N LEU A 42 -12.67 -14.24 -9.35
CA LEU A 42 -13.60 -13.48 -8.50
C LEU A 42 -13.27 -13.65 -7.03
N PHE A 43 -13.04 -14.89 -6.59
CA PHE A 43 -12.65 -15.17 -5.21
C PHE A 43 -11.32 -14.50 -4.84
N LYS A 44 -10.29 -14.67 -5.68
CA LYS A 44 -8.95 -14.09 -5.42
C LYS A 44 -8.96 -12.56 -5.45
N ALA A 45 -9.62 -11.95 -6.43
CA ALA A 45 -9.72 -10.51 -6.56
C ALA A 45 -10.50 -9.90 -5.39
N THR A 46 -11.61 -10.52 -4.98
CA THR A 46 -12.40 -10.06 -3.83
C THR A 46 -11.63 -10.17 -2.52
N MET A 47 -10.94 -11.30 -2.29
CA MET A 47 -10.14 -11.51 -1.08
C MET A 47 -8.98 -10.51 -1.02
N GLU A 48 -8.25 -10.32 -2.12
CA GLU A 48 -7.15 -9.35 -2.19
C GLU A 48 -7.65 -7.92 -2.06
N LEU A 49 -8.79 -7.58 -2.68
CA LEU A 49 -9.42 -6.28 -2.52
C LEU A 49 -9.84 -6.03 -1.07
N ASN A 50 -10.45 -7.02 -0.41
CA ASN A 50 -10.83 -6.91 1.00
C ASN A 50 -9.61 -6.74 1.90
N GLU A 51 -8.55 -7.53 1.71
CA GLU A 51 -7.28 -7.40 2.46
C GLU A 51 -6.63 -6.02 2.24
N ARG A 52 -6.71 -5.45 1.03
CA ARG A 52 -6.20 -4.10 0.72
C ARG A 52 -7.05 -2.99 1.36
N LEU A 53 -8.35 -3.22 1.55
CA LEU A 53 -9.28 -2.27 2.14
C LEU A 53 -9.26 -2.33 3.68
N GLU A 54 -9.20 -3.53 4.26
CA GLU A 54 -9.14 -3.77 5.71
C GLU A 54 -7.71 -3.65 6.26
N GLY A 55 -6.69 -3.93 5.45
CA GLY A 55 -5.27 -3.97 5.86
C GLY A 55 -4.63 -2.62 6.17
N LYS A 56 -5.42 -1.54 6.33
CA LYS A 56 -4.93 -0.26 6.84
C LYS A 56 -4.77 -0.24 8.36
N ASP A 57 -5.26 -1.26 9.09
CA ASP A 57 -5.28 -1.31 10.55
C ASP A 57 -4.71 -2.60 11.19
N SER A 58 -3.88 -3.38 10.49
CA SER A 58 -3.37 -4.67 11.03
C SER A 58 -1.86 -4.78 10.99
N ASP A 59 -1.22 -4.05 11.90
CA ASP A 59 0.17 -4.27 12.30
C ASP A 59 0.22 -5.51 13.20
N ASN A 60 0.42 -6.69 12.62
CA ASN A 60 0.64 -7.90 13.39
C ASN A 60 1.75 -8.76 12.76
N PRO A 61 3.00 -8.66 13.25
CA PRO A 61 4.11 -9.44 12.72
C PRO A 61 4.11 -10.82 13.37
N THR A 62 3.19 -11.69 12.98
CA THR A 62 3.23 -13.10 13.39
C THR A 62 3.14 -14.07 12.21
N GLN A 63 4.33 -14.49 11.78
CA GLN A 63 4.68 -15.89 11.50
C GLN A 63 3.91 -16.66 10.41
N ARG A 64 4.60 -16.99 9.31
CA ARG A 64 4.67 -18.34 8.70
C ARG A 64 5.67 -18.37 7.54
N LYS A 65 6.96 -18.54 7.87
CA LYS A 65 8.03 -18.90 6.92
C LYS A 65 8.07 -20.43 6.79
N GLY A 66 7.82 -20.95 5.59
CA GLY A 66 8.15 -22.36 5.27
C GLY A 66 7.32 -23.03 4.18
N ALA A 67 5.99 -22.86 4.15
CA ALA A 67 5.12 -23.69 3.30
C ALA A 67 4.60 -23.02 2.00
N LYS A 68 5.01 -21.77 1.72
CA LYS A 68 4.34 -20.96 0.68
C LYS A 68 4.96 -21.02 -0.72
N PHE A 69 6.17 -21.56 -0.92
CA PHE A 69 6.83 -21.46 -2.23
C PHE A 69 6.05 -22.18 -3.34
N TRP A 70 5.73 -23.46 -3.15
CA TRP A 70 4.94 -24.23 -4.13
C TRP A 70 3.52 -23.68 -4.32
N GLY A 71 2.88 -23.21 -3.24
CA GLY A 71 1.56 -22.58 -3.32
C GLY A 71 1.56 -21.28 -4.12
N VAL A 72 2.57 -20.42 -3.94
CA VAL A 72 2.72 -19.17 -4.70
C VAL A 72 3.01 -19.46 -6.17
N VAL A 73 3.89 -20.42 -6.47
CA VAL A 73 4.18 -20.82 -7.86
C VAL A 73 2.92 -21.35 -8.55
N ALA A 74 2.17 -22.24 -7.89
CA ALA A 74 0.90 -22.75 -8.42
C ALA A 74 -0.11 -21.61 -8.67
N GLN A 75 -0.23 -20.65 -7.73
CA GLN A 75 -1.12 -19.50 -7.89
C GLN A 75 -0.73 -18.63 -9.10
N ILE A 76 0.57 -18.35 -9.30
CA ILE A 76 1.04 -17.57 -10.45
C ILE A 76 0.69 -18.28 -11.75
N VAL A 77 0.93 -19.60 -11.84
CA VAL A 77 0.61 -20.39 -13.04
C VAL A 77 -0.89 -20.39 -13.33
N VAL A 78 -1.74 -20.56 -12.30
CA VAL A 78 -3.20 -20.55 -12.47
C VAL A 78 -3.70 -19.17 -12.90
N LEU A 79 -3.24 -18.09 -12.26
CA LEU A 79 -3.61 -16.72 -12.66
C LEU A 79 -3.17 -16.42 -14.09
N ASP A 80 -1.97 -16.86 -14.47
CA ASP A 80 -1.44 -16.67 -15.82
C ASP A 80 -2.23 -17.44 -16.89
N ALA A 81 -2.65 -18.67 -16.56
CA ALA A 81 -3.48 -19.48 -17.44
C ALA A 81 -4.86 -18.83 -17.67
N ILE A 82 -5.50 -18.31 -16.62
CA ILE A 82 -6.82 -17.68 -16.76
C ILE A 82 -6.73 -16.36 -17.53
N PHE A 83 -5.70 -15.54 -17.25
CA PHE A 83 -5.49 -14.27 -17.95
C PHE A 83 -5.12 -14.47 -19.44
N SER A 84 -4.32 -15.49 -19.74
CA SER A 84 -4.01 -15.83 -21.14
C SER A 84 -5.25 -16.32 -21.89
N LEU A 85 -6.13 -17.07 -21.23
CA LEU A 85 -7.39 -17.53 -21.83
C LEU A 85 -8.35 -16.38 -22.13
N ASP A 86 -8.51 -15.42 -21.22
CA ASP A 86 -9.31 -14.21 -21.47
C ASP A 86 -8.79 -13.41 -22.66
N SER A 87 -7.47 -13.19 -22.75
CA SER A 87 -6.86 -12.44 -23.85
C SER A 87 -7.08 -13.08 -25.22
N VAL A 88 -7.12 -14.42 -25.28
CA VAL A 88 -7.41 -15.17 -26.51
C VAL A 88 -8.89 -15.10 -26.84
N ILE A 89 -9.78 -15.31 -25.88
CA ILE A 89 -11.24 -15.25 -26.10
C ILE A 89 -11.68 -13.86 -26.53
N THR A 90 -11.11 -12.83 -25.89
CA THR A 90 -11.25 -11.43 -26.27
C THR A 90 -10.85 -11.20 -27.74
N ALA A 91 -9.72 -11.77 -28.18
CA ALA A 91 -9.27 -11.63 -29.56
C ALA A 91 -10.16 -12.39 -30.56
N VAL A 92 -10.59 -13.61 -30.21
CA VAL A 92 -11.52 -14.43 -31.01
C VAL A 92 -12.88 -13.74 -31.16
N GLY A 93 -13.36 -13.06 -30.11
CA GLY A 93 -14.67 -12.42 -30.10
C GLY A 93 -14.74 -11.11 -30.88
N MET A 94 -13.61 -10.51 -31.26
CA MET A 94 -13.56 -9.22 -31.96
C MET A 94 -13.09 -9.30 -33.42
N VAL A 95 -12.39 -10.36 -33.84
CA VAL A 95 -11.74 -10.41 -35.15
C VAL A 95 -12.03 -11.74 -35.83
N GLU A 96 -12.59 -11.67 -37.04
CA GLU A 96 -12.96 -12.85 -37.84
C GLU A 96 -11.73 -13.55 -38.48
N HIS A 97 -10.64 -12.81 -38.68
CA HIS A 97 -9.42 -13.33 -39.32
C HIS A 97 -8.43 -13.95 -38.33
N LEU A 98 -8.29 -15.28 -38.42
CA LEU A 98 -7.41 -16.09 -37.59
C LEU A 98 -5.93 -15.62 -37.62
N ALA A 99 -5.45 -15.16 -38.78
CA ALA A 99 -4.09 -14.62 -38.94
C ALA A 99 -3.87 -13.33 -38.14
N VAL A 100 -4.87 -12.43 -38.13
CA VAL A 100 -4.80 -11.15 -37.39
C VAL A 100 -4.83 -11.42 -35.89
N MET A 101 -5.67 -12.35 -35.46
CA MET A 101 -5.73 -12.79 -34.06
C MET A 101 -4.38 -13.35 -33.58
N MET A 102 -3.77 -14.26 -34.34
CA MET A 102 -2.46 -14.83 -34.01
C MET A 102 -1.38 -13.74 -33.89
N ALA A 103 -1.34 -12.80 -34.84
CA ALA A 103 -0.41 -11.68 -34.79
C ALA A 103 -0.64 -10.79 -33.56
N ALA A 104 -1.90 -10.46 -33.24
CA ALA A 104 -2.25 -9.65 -32.08
C ALA A 104 -1.84 -10.30 -30.75
N VAL A 105 -2.07 -11.61 -30.59
CA VAL A 105 -1.67 -12.36 -29.39
C VAL A 105 -0.14 -12.34 -29.23
N ILE A 106 0.62 -12.59 -30.31
CA ILE A 106 2.10 -12.55 -30.28
C ILE A 106 2.59 -11.16 -29.85
N ILE A 107 2.03 -10.10 -30.41
CA ILE A 107 2.38 -8.72 -30.05
C ILE A 107 2.05 -8.44 -28.58
N ALA A 108 0.86 -8.84 -28.10
CA ALA A 108 0.43 -8.63 -26.73
C ALA A 108 1.38 -9.31 -25.72
N ILE A 109 1.78 -10.56 -25.98
CA ILE A 109 2.70 -11.30 -25.11
C ILE A 109 4.08 -10.64 -25.10
N SER A 110 4.58 -10.23 -26.27
CA SER A 110 5.88 -9.55 -26.39
C SER A 110 5.88 -8.25 -25.59
N LEU A 111 4.81 -7.45 -25.71
CA LEU A 111 4.62 -6.23 -24.94
C LEU A 111 4.55 -6.49 -23.43
N MET A 112 3.81 -7.52 -22.99
CA MET A 112 3.77 -7.87 -21.56
C MET A 112 5.15 -8.28 -21.01
N LEU A 113 5.97 -8.99 -21.79
CA LEU A 113 7.32 -9.38 -21.36
C LEU A 113 8.22 -8.15 -21.20
N LEU A 114 8.24 -7.26 -22.20
CA LEU A 114 9.04 -6.04 -22.19
C LEU A 114 8.57 -5.06 -21.09
N ALA A 115 7.25 -4.93 -20.91
CA ALA A 115 6.66 -3.99 -19.97
C ALA A 115 6.65 -4.49 -18.52
N SER A 116 6.80 -5.80 -18.26
CA SER A 116 6.64 -6.42 -16.93
C SER A 116 7.39 -5.68 -15.81
N LYS A 117 8.67 -5.36 -16.01
CA LYS A 117 9.50 -4.67 -15.00
C LYS A 117 9.09 -3.21 -14.78
N SER A 118 8.57 -2.55 -15.81
CA SER A 118 8.06 -1.19 -15.68
C SER A 118 6.69 -1.18 -15.02
N LEU A 119 5.83 -2.12 -15.39
CA LEU A 119 4.49 -2.30 -14.83
C LEU A 119 4.57 -2.59 -13.33
N THR A 120 5.45 -3.50 -12.89
CA THR A 120 5.62 -3.79 -11.45
C THR A 120 6.05 -2.55 -10.65
N ARG A 121 7.00 -1.74 -11.16
CA ARG A 121 7.42 -0.51 -10.47
C ARG A 121 6.33 0.55 -10.44
N PHE A 122 5.55 0.67 -11.52
CA PHE A 122 4.46 1.62 -11.61
C PHE A 122 3.32 1.28 -10.64
N VAL A 123 2.93 0.00 -10.61
CA VAL A 123 1.90 -0.51 -9.70
C VAL A 123 2.34 -0.38 -8.24
N ASN A 124 3.62 -0.66 -7.92
CA ASN A 124 4.14 -0.50 -6.55
C ASN A 124 4.23 0.96 -6.08
N SER A 125 4.37 1.93 -6.99
CA SER A 125 4.46 3.36 -6.64
C SER A 125 3.10 4.05 -6.53
N HIS A 126 2.03 3.45 -7.08
CA HIS A 126 0.71 4.06 -7.14
C HIS A 126 -0.37 3.12 -6.58
N PRO A 127 -0.71 3.22 -5.28
CA PRO A 127 -1.65 2.31 -4.62
C PRO A 127 -3.07 2.38 -5.21
N THR A 128 -3.50 3.53 -5.75
CA THR A 128 -4.80 3.68 -6.42
C THR A 128 -4.90 2.80 -7.68
N ILE A 129 -3.79 2.64 -8.41
CA ILE A 129 -3.72 1.80 -9.61
C ILE A 129 -3.86 0.32 -9.26
N VAL A 130 -3.33 -0.10 -8.10
CA VAL A 130 -3.48 -1.49 -7.61
C VAL A 130 -4.95 -1.84 -7.45
N ILE A 131 -5.72 -0.96 -6.80
CA ILE A 131 -7.15 -1.15 -6.55
C ILE A 131 -7.94 -1.18 -7.88
N LEU A 132 -7.59 -0.29 -8.81
CA LEU A 132 -8.18 -0.25 -10.14
C LEU A 132 -7.89 -1.54 -10.93
N CYS A 133 -6.66 -2.06 -10.86
CA CYS A 133 -6.29 -3.34 -11.47
C CYS A 133 -7.07 -4.52 -10.87
N LEU A 134 -7.23 -4.57 -9.54
CA LEU A 134 -8.04 -5.58 -8.85
C LEU A 134 -9.51 -5.52 -9.29
N SER A 135 -10.03 -4.31 -9.51
CA SER A 135 -11.39 -4.09 -10.01
C SER A 135 -11.55 -4.60 -11.46
N PHE A 136 -10.54 -4.41 -12.31
CA PHE A 136 -10.53 -4.99 -13.66
C PHE A 136 -10.45 -6.51 -13.63
N LEU A 137 -9.62 -7.09 -12.77
CA LEU A 137 -9.57 -8.55 -12.58
C LEU A 137 -10.93 -9.11 -12.16
N LEU A 138 -11.66 -8.41 -11.29
CA LEU A 138 -13.00 -8.79 -10.87
C LEU A 138 -14.02 -8.67 -12.01
N MET A 139 -13.98 -7.57 -12.78
CA MET A 139 -14.84 -7.38 -13.95
C MET A 139 -14.60 -8.45 -15.03
N ILE A 140 -13.34 -8.77 -15.32
CA ILE A 140 -12.95 -9.83 -16.26
C ILE A 140 -13.40 -11.19 -15.71
N GLY A 141 -13.15 -11.48 -14.43
CA GLY A 141 -13.62 -12.71 -13.78
C GLY A 141 -15.14 -12.89 -13.89
N PHE A 142 -15.92 -11.82 -13.69
CA PHE A 142 -17.36 -11.84 -13.89
C PHE A 142 -17.75 -12.10 -15.35
N SER A 143 -17.07 -11.46 -16.31
CA SER A 143 -17.31 -11.72 -17.74
C SER A 143 -17.03 -13.18 -18.12
N LEU A 144 -15.98 -13.81 -17.58
CA LEU A 144 -15.66 -15.21 -17.86
C LEU A 144 -16.73 -16.15 -17.32
N VAL A 145 -17.24 -15.88 -16.11
CA VAL A 145 -18.34 -16.66 -15.54
C VAL A 145 -19.60 -16.50 -16.39
N ALA A 146 -19.95 -15.28 -16.80
CA ALA A 146 -21.11 -15.02 -17.66
C ALA A 146 -21.01 -15.76 -19.01
N GLU A 147 -19.85 -15.72 -19.66
CA GLU A 147 -19.60 -16.44 -20.91
C GLU A 147 -19.62 -17.96 -20.72
N GLY A 148 -19.10 -18.46 -19.60
CA GLY A 148 -19.17 -19.88 -19.23
C GLY A 148 -20.60 -20.39 -19.04
N PHE A 149 -21.55 -19.52 -18.71
CA PHE A 149 -22.99 -19.82 -18.67
C PHE A 149 -23.71 -19.57 -20.01
N GLY A 150 -23.00 -19.12 -21.05
CA GLY A 150 -23.56 -18.80 -22.37
C GLY A 150 -24.13 -17.38 -22.49
N PHE A 151 -24.05 -16.56 -21.45
CA PHE A 151 -24.45 -15.15 -21.52
C PHE A 151 -23.34 -14.32 -22.15
N HIS A 152 -23.57 -13.88 -23.39
CA HIS A 152 -22.61 -13.06 -24.12
C HIS A 152 -22.77 -11.59 -23.70
N ILE A 153 -21.84 -11.10 -22.88
CA ILE A 153 -21.74 -9.68 -22.55
C ILE A 153 -21.03 -8.97 -23.70
N PRO A 154 -21.61 -7.94 -24.33
CA PRO A 154 -20.95 -7.23 -25.42
C PRO A 154 -19.65 -6.60 -24.92
N LYS A 155 -18.52 -7.09 -25.44
CA LYS A 155 -17.18 -6.73 -24.97
C LYS A 155 -16.86 -5.23 -25.09
N GLY A 156 -17.51 -4.53 -26.02
CA GLY A 156 -17.39 -3.08 -26.17
C GLY A 156 -17.73 -2.31 -24.90
N TYR A 157 -18.72 -2.76 -24.12
CA TYR A 157 -19.06 -2.12 -22.84
C TYR A 157 -17.97 -2.32 -21.78
N LEU A 158 -17.35 -3.50 -21.75
CA LEU A 158 -16.24 -3.77 -20.83
C LEU A 158 -15.04 -2.90 -21.17
N TYR A 159 -14.67 -2.79 -22.45
CA TYR A 159 -13.54 -1.95 -22.87
C TYR A 159 -13.82 -0.47 -22.68
N ALA A 160 -15.06 -0.03 -22.90
CA ALA A 160 -15.47 1.34 -22.61
C ALA A 160 -15.34 1.64 -21.10
N ALA A 161 -15.78 0.72 -20.23
CA ALA A 161 -15.66 0.87 -18.78
C ALA A 161 -14.19 0.89 -18.31
N ILE A 162 -13.37 -0.04 -18.80
CA ILE A 162 -11.93 -0.11 -18.51
C ILE A 162 -11.23 1.17 -18.99
N GLY A 163 -11.47 1.59 -20.24
CA GLY A 163 -10.87 2.79 -20.82
C GLY A 163 -11.28 4.07 -20.09
N PHE A 164 -12.56 4.20 -19.73
CA PHE A 164 -13.06 5.34 -18.96
C PHE A 164 -12.47 5.40 -17.55
N SER A 165 -12.36 4.24 -16.87
CA SER A 165 -11.74 4.15 -15.55
C SER A 165 -10.25 4.54 -15.58
N VAL A 166 -9.50 4.08 -16.58
CA VAL A 166 -8.09 4.48 -16.77
C VAL A 166 -7.98 5.97 -17.07
N MET A 167 -8.88 6.53 -17.88
CA MET A 167 -8.90 7.97 -18.18
C MET A 167 -9.14 8.79 -16.91
N ILE A 168 -10.12 8.43 -16.09
CA ILE A 168 -10.41 9.11 -14.81
C ILE A 168 -9.18 9.03 -13.89
N GLU A 169 -8.58 7.86 -13.76
CA GLU A 169 -7.43 7.69 -12.88
C GLU A 169 -6.20 8.47 -13.39
N ALA A 170 -5.99 8.54 -14.71
CA ALA A 170 -4.95 9.37 -15.29
C ALA A 170 -5.17 10.86 -15.00
N LEU A 171 -6.41 11.35 -15.12
CA LEU A 171 -6.76 12.71 -14.75
C LEU A 171 -6.59 12.96 -13.25
N ASN A 172 -6.95 12.00 -12.40
CA ASN A 172 -6.78 12.07 -10.96
C ASN A 172 -5.29 12.17 -10.58
N GLN A 173 -4.44 11.34 -11.18
CA GLN A 173 -2.99 11.40 -10.96
C GLN A 173 -2.37 12.71 -11.46
N LEU A 174 -2.81 13.21 -12.61
CA LEU A 174 -2.38 14.51 -13.11
C LEU A 174 -2.84 15.64 -12.18
N ALA A 175 -4.05 15.58 -11.64
CA ALA A 175 -4.58 16.55 -10.69
C ALA A 175 -3.77 16.57 -9.39
N ILE A 176 -3.44 15.39 -8.84
CA ILE A 176 -2.59 15.26 -7.65
C ILE A 176 -1.19 15.81 -7.94
N PHE A 177 -0.57 15.43 -9.06
CA PHE A 177 0.74 15.94 -9.47
C PHE A 177 0.75 17.47 -9.63
N ASN A 178 -0.30 18.04 -10.20
CA ASN A 178 -0.44 19.48 -10.35
C ASN A 178 -0.63 20.18 -9.00
N ARG A 179 -1.42 19.59 -8.09
CA ARG A 179 -1.63 20.10 -6.73
C ARG A 179 -0.33 20.12 -5.91
N ARG A 180 0.52 19.09 -6.02
CA ARG A 180 1.88 19.07 -5.45
C ARG A 180 2.72 20.25 -5.93
N ARG A 181 2.65 20.56 -7.23
CA ARG A 181 3.37 21.68 -7.84
C ARG A 181 2.86 23.04 -7.34
N PHE A 182 1.55 23.19 -7.17
CA PHE A 182 0.93 24.42 -6.67
C PHE A 182 1.17 24.67 -5.17
N LEU A 183 1.11 23.64 -4.31
CA LEU A 183 1.38 23.78 -2.87
C LEU A 183 2.86 24.08 -2.59
N SER A 184 3.78 23.52 -3.37
CA SER A 184 5.21 23.78 -3.23
C SER A 184 5.61 25.22 -3.58
N ALA A 185 4.81 25.91 -4.40
CA ALA A 185 5.09 27.27 -4.85
C ALA A 185 4.71 28.36 -3.82
N ASN A 186 3.78 28.09 -2.89
CA ASN A 186 3.23 29.10 -1.98
C ASN A 186 3.86 29.13 -0.57
N HIS A 187 4.70 28.16 -0.20
CA HIS A 187 5.42 28.22 1.08
C HIS A 187 6.72 29.02 0.94
N THR A 188 6.72 30.23 1.48
CA THR A 188 7.93 31.05 1.64
C THR A 188 8.97 30.29 2.48
N LEU A 189 10.27 30.41 2.16
CA LEU A 189 11.36 29.68 2.83
C LEU A 189 11.31 29.78 4.37
N ARG A 190 10.76 30.87 4.91
CA ARG A 190 10.60 31.11 6.35
C ARG A 190 9.60 30.16 7.01
N GLN A 191 8.50 29.82 6.34
CA GLN A 191 7.50 28.89 6.89
C GLN A 191 8.05 27.47 6.96
N ARG A 192 8.86 27.05 5.97
CA ARG A 192 9.53 25.74 5.97
C ARG A 192 10.49 25.58 7.15
N THR A 193 11.26 26.63 7.47
CA THR A 193 12.16 26.61 8.64
C THR A 193 11.40 26.61 9.96
N THR A 194 10.31 27.37 10.08
CA THR A 194 9.50 27.37 11.31
C THR A 194 8.84 26.02 11.53
N GLU A 195 8.30 25.40 10.48
CA GLU A 195 7.66 24.09 10.59
C GLU A 195 8.68 22.97 10.86
N ALA A 196 9.85 22.99 10.23
CA ALA A 196 10.92 22.03 10.52
C ALA A 196 11.45 22.17 11.95
N VAL A 197 11.62 23.40 12.44
CA VAL A 197 12.01 23.67 13.83
C VAL A 197 10.90 23.23 14.80
N MET A 198 9.64 23.51 14.50
CA MET A 198 8.50 23.07 15.33
C MET A 198 8.34 21.55 15.34
N ARG A 199 8.58 20.86 14.22
CA ARG A 199 8.56 19.39 14.13
C ARG A 199 9.71 18.74 14.93
N LEU A 200 10.90 19.35 14.89
CA LEU A 200 12.05 18.91 15.69
C LEU A 200 11.84 19.13 17.20
N LEU A 201 11.17 20.21 17.59
CA LEU A 201 10.90 20.57 18.98
C LEU A 201 9.73 19.80 19.59
N SER A 202 8.66 19.57 18.82
CA SER A 202 7.42 19.02 19.37
C SER A 202 7.48 17.50 19.57
N GLY A 203 8.33 16.78 18.83
CA GLY A 203 8.46 15.32 18.95
C GLY A 203 7.17 14.51 18.68
N LYS A 204 6.04 15.20 18.45
CA LYS A 204 4.77 14.65 18.02
C LYS A 204 4.80 14.49 16.51
N LYS A 205 4.83 13.23 16.09
CA LYS A 205 4.15 12.79 14.88
C LYS A 205 2.66 12.98 15.16
N GLU A 206 2.15 14.20 15.02
CA GLU A 206 0.69 14.36 15.01
C GLU A 206 0.23 13.77 13.68
N ASP A 207 -0.55 12.69 13.81
CA ASP A 207 -1.37 12.09 12.77
C ASP A 207 -2.41 13.14 12.32
N ALA A 208 -1.93 14.17 11.62
CA ALA A 208 -2.79 15.12 10.94
C ALA A 208 -3.36 14.38 9.72
N GLU A 209 -4.67 14.23 9.72
CA GLU A 209 -5.47 13.69 8.64
C GLU A 209 -4.90 14.04 7.25
N LEU A 210 -4.51 12.98 6.54
CA LEU A 210 -4.61 12.83 5.08
C LEU A 210 -3.88 13.88 4.23
N ASP A 211 -2.59 13.64 4.00
CA ASP A 211 -2.04 13.81 2.66
C ASP A 211 -1.19 12.59 2.31
N ALA A 212 -1.67 11.75 1.38
CA ALA A 212 -0.96 10.57 0.87
C ALA A 212 0.45 10.94 0.32
N ASP A 213 0.63 12.21 0.00
CA ASP A 213 1.87 12.88 -0.36
C ASP A 213 2.96 12.83 0.72
N THR A 214 2.60 13.04 1.98
CA THR A 214 3.58 13.06 3.08
C THR A 214 3.93 11.63 3.52
N SER A 215 2.96 10.72 3.45
CA SER A 215 3.14 9.30 3.76
C SER A 215 4.16 8.62 2.84
N ALA A 216 4.14 8.95 1.54
CA ALA A 216 5.04 8.37 0.55
C ALA A 216 6.48 8.90 0.64
N MET A 217 6.69 10.15 1.08
CA MET A 217 8.02 10.71 1.31
C MET A 217 8.66 10.22 2.62
N LEU A 218 7.85 9.80 3.59
CA LEU A 218 8.31 9.27 4.88
C LEU A 218 8.67 7.78 4.83
N ALA A 219 8.18 7.03 3.83
CA ALA A 219 8.43 5.59 3.71
C ALA A 219 9.89 5.22 3.36
N ASP A 220 10.73 6.20 2.98
CA ASP A 220 12.11 5.99 2.55
C ASP A 220 13.15 6.43 3.59
N HIS A 221 12.72 6.96 4.75
CA HIS A 221 13.64 7.36 5.81
C HIS A 221 13.59 6.40 6.99
N ASP A 222 14.69 5.68 7.16
CA ASP A 222 14.95 4.70 8.22
C ASP A 222 14.48 5.21 9.60
N ASP A 223 13.57 4.46 10.20
CA ASP A 223 12.77 4.77 11.40
C ASP A 223 13.63 4.66 12.68
N SER A 224 14.79 5.31 12.68
CA SER A 224 15.66 5.41 13.85
C SER A 224 15.26 6.63 14.65
N GLN A 225 14.59 6.42 15.77
CA GLN A 225 14.34 7.47 16.76
C GLN A 225 15.69 8.02 17.25
N ILE A 226 16.15 9.13 16.67
CA ILE A 226 17.50 9.71 16.91
C ILE A 226 17.73 10.08 18.38
N PHE A 227 16.67 10.41 19.12
CA PHE A 227 16.77 10.79 20.54
C PHE A 227 15.85 9.95 21.42
N ASN A 228 16.39 9.51 22.56
CA ASN A 228 15.63 8.80 23.58
C ASN A 228 14.51 9.72 24.14
N PRO A 229 13.29 9.22 24.42
CA PRO A 229 12.23 10.02 25.04
C PRO A 229 12.66 10.80 26.30
N GLN A 230 13.62 10.28 27.08
CA GLN A 230 14.16 10.98 28.25
C GLN A 230 15.01 12.21 27.86
N GLU A 231 15.81 12.12 26.79
CA GLU A 231 16.63 13.23 26.30
C GLU A 231 15.76 14.35 25.74
N ARG A 232 14.65 14.00 25.06
CA ARG A 232 13.69 14.99 24.56
C ARG A 232 13.06 15.81 25.68
N GLN A 233 12.68 15.17 26.78
CA GLN A 233 12.16 15.86 27.96
C GLN A 233 13.21 16.78 28.60
N MET A 234 14.49 16.41 28.59
CA MET A 234 15.56 17.28 29.07
C MET A 234 15.73 18.51 28.16
N ILE A 235 15.73 18.32 26.85
CA ILE A 235 15.83 19.41 25.86
C ILE A 235 14.66 20.39 26.00
N GLU A 236 13.43 19.88 26.12
CA GLU A 236 12.24 20.70 26.33
C GLU A 236 12.34 21.55 27.61
N ARG A 237 12.84 20.97 28.72
CA ARG A 237 13.06 21.70 29.97
C ARG A 237 14.13 22.79 29.85
N VAL A 238 15.19 22.55 29.07
CA VAL A 238 16.26 23.54 28.84
C VAL A 238 15.78 24.70 27.98
N LEU A 239 15.01 24.43 26.93
CA LEU A 239 14.47 25.46 26.05
C LEU A 239 13.43 26.35 26.76
N ASN A 240 12.65 25.74 27.66
CA ASN A 240 11.67 26.46 28.48
C ASN A 240 12.28 27.10 29.74
N LEU A 241 13.59 26.96 29.98
CA LEU A 241 14.26 27.54 31.14
C LEU A 241 14.20 29.08 31.13
N ASN A 242 14.34 29.70 29.95
CA ASN A 242 14.25 31.16 29.81
C ASN A 242 12.83 31.71 30.11
N GLN A 243 11.81 30.87 30.00
CA GLN A 243 10.42 31.26 30.30
C GLN A 243 10.06 31.06 31.78
N ARG A 244 10.93 30.44 32.58
CA ARG A 244 10.72 30.20 34.01
C ARG A 244 11.29 31.34 34.86
N THR A 245 10.51 31.81 35.83
CA THR A 245 10.96 32.80 36.80
C THR A 245 11.81 32.14 37.90
N VAL A 246 12.78 32.87 38.46
CA VAL A 246 13.64 32.39 39.57
C VAL A 246 12.81 31.88 40.76
N SER A 247 11.68 32.55 41.01
CA SER A 247 10.72 32.16 42.05
C SER A 247 10.12 30.76 41.89
N SER A 248 10.11 30.22 40.66
CA SER A 248 9.58 28.87 40.37
C SER A 248 10.60 27.74 40.59
N ILE A 249 11.88 28.07 40.77
CA ILE A 249 12.98 27.12 40.91
C ILE A 249 13.65 27.25 42.29
N MET A 250 13.61 28.44 42.91
CA MET A 250 14.19 28.67 44.22
C MET A 250 13.48 27.86 45.31
N THR A 251 14.25 27.35 46.28
CA THR A 251 13.69 26.84 47.53
C THR A 251 12.94 27.98 48.23
N SER A 252 11.70 27.72 48.62
CA SER A 252 10.90 28.70 49.36
C SER A 252 11.62 29.12 50.63
N ARG A 253 11.53 30.41 50.99
CA ARG A 253 12.19 30.97 52.20
C ARG A 253 11.82 30.24 53.50
N HIS A 254 10.65 29.60 53.54
CA HIS A 254 10.18 28.87 54.72
C HIS A 254 10.81 27.47 54.82
N ASP A 255 11.38 26.98 53.73
CA ASP A 255 12.04 25.67 53.61
C ASP A 255 13.57 25.79 53.65
N ILE A 256 14.09 27.00 53.93
CA ILE A 256 15.52 27.24 54.12
C ILE A 256 15.86 26.95 55.58
N GLU A 257 16.75 26.00 55.82
CA GLU A 257 17.33 25.81 57.15
C GLU A 257 18.37 26.92 57.41
N HIS A 258 18.10 27.74 58.41
CA HIS A 258 19.01 28.81 58.85
C HIS A 258 19.95 28.29 59.92
N ILE A 259 21.24 28.54 59.75
CA ILE A 259 22.26 28.28 60.78
C ILE A 259 22.46 29.59 61.54
N ASP A 260 22.20 29.56 62.84
CA ASP A 260 22.55 30.65 63.74
C ASP A 260 24.04 30.54 64.11
N LEU A 261 24.77 31.64 63.93
CA LEU A 261 26.23 31.70 64.17
C LEU A 261 26.56 31.88 65.65
N ASP A 262 25.58 32.31 66.45
CA ASP A 262 25.74 32.53 67.89
C ASP A 262 25.35 31.28 68.70
N ALA A 263 24.87 30.23 68.04
CA ALA A 263 24.51 28.95 68.66
C ALA A 263 25.76 28.14 69.08
N PRO A 264 25.65 27.32 70.13
CA PRO A 264 26.74 26.43 70.54
C PRO A 264 27.09 25.41 69.43
N GLU A 265 28.39 25.08 69.30
CA GLU A 265 28.94 24.26 68.21
C GLU A 265 28.26 22.88 68.06
N GLU A 266 27.72 22.33 69.17
CA GLU A 266 27.00 21.06 69.18
C GLU A 266 25.65 21.13 68.45
N GLU A 267 24.93 22.24 68.57
CA GLU A 267 23.64 22.46 67.89
C GLU A 267 23.82 22.69 66.38
N ILE A 268 24.86 23.42 66.00
CA ILE A 268 25.24 23.61 64.60
C ILE A 268 25.58 22.26 63.96
N ARG A 269 26.36 21.43 64.66
CA ARG A 269 26.76 20.09 64.16
C ARG A 269 25.58 19.13 64.08
N ALA A 270 24.57 19.27 64.96
CA ALA A 270 23.34 18.50 64.91
C ALA A 270 22.45 18.90 63.72
N CYS A 271 22.31 20.20 63.43
CA CYS A 271 21.60 20.72 62.26
C CYS A 271 22.23 20.22 60.94
N TRP A 272 23.57 20.27 60.84
CA TRP A 272 24.32 19.73 59.69
C TRP A 272 24.10 18.23 59.45
N LYS A 273 24.01 17.42 60.52
CA LYS A 273 23.75 15.97 60.38
C LYS A 273 22.32 15.65 59.98
N LYS A 274 21.37 16.52 60.33
CA LYS A 274 19.95 16.36 59.99
C LYS A 274 19.65 16.77 58.55
N THR A 275 20.38 17.76 58.03
CA THR A 275 20.16 18.25 56.67
C THR A 275 20.81 17.31 55.66
N SER A 276 20.02 16.68 54.79
CA SER A 276 20.54 15.81 53.71
C SER A 276 21.04 16.63 52.52
N ILE A 277 21.87 17.64 52.76
CA ILE A 277 22.54 18.39 51.69
C ILE A 277 23.81 17.62 51.34
N ARG A 278 23.76 16.88 50.24
CA ARG A 278 24.96 16.38 49.57
C ARG A 278 25.59 17.54 48.83
N VAL A 279 26.54 18.22 49.48
CA VAL A 279 27.44 19.16 48.81
C VAL A 279 28.32 18.31 47.89
N TRP A 280 28.24 18.53 46.58
CA TRP A 280 29.18 18.00 45.59
C TRP A 280 30.33 18.98 45.41
#